data_AF-A0A7V7E4E9-F1
#
_entry.id   AF-A0A7V7E4E9-F1
#
_cell.length_a   1.000
_cell.length_b   1.000
_cell.length_c   1.000
_cell.angle_alpha   90.00
_cell.angle_beta   90.00
_cell.angle_gamma   90.00
#
_symmetry.space_group_name_H-M   'P 1'
#
loop_
_entity.id
_entity.type
_entity.pdbx_description
1 polymer ?
#
loop_
_entity_poly.entity_id
_entity_poly.type
_entity_poly.pdbx_seq_one_letter_code
_entity_poly.pdbx_strand_id
1 'polypeptide(L)'
;MPPLDTNTAILLMSALNLCVGIATFLFVENNNKIGTHWSFTLVFFGIAGILIFFRDFLPPWFANVFANMLVGVSVALTHRGTWLMVGKPPPDLTYLMAVLILGAVFYQFTYSTPNIAFRISAVSLFRVPFFVSAILALRHSPSFRQLRGTKALICLLLIGVCWYLLRGFITFSSEEMAVLFRTGPMQSGARQRF
;
A
#
# COMPACT_ATOMS: atom_id res chain seq x y z
N MET A 1 30.18 -5.10 3.45
CA MET A 1 29.33 -4.14 2.72
C MET A 1 28.42 -3.49 3.74
N PRO A 2 28.31 -2.15 3.79
CA PRO A 2 27.32 -1.51 4.65
C PRO A 2 25.90 -1.95 4.20
N PRO A 3 24.97 -2.18 5.13
CA PRO A 3 23.59 -2.51 4.79
C PRO A 3 22.97 -1.37 3.98
N LEU A 4 22.17 -1.72 2.97
CA LEU A 4 21.46 -0.73 2.16
C LEU A 4 20.51 0.07 3.07
N ASP A 5 20.61 1.40 3.05
CA ASP A 5 19.70 2.27 3.80
C ASP A 5 18.24 2.05 3.35
N THR A 6 17.30 2.11 4.30
CA THR A 6 15.88 1.80 4.03
C THR A 6 15.27 2.76 3.01
N ASN A 7 15.66 4.03 3.01
CA ASN A 7 15.15 5.00 2.04
C ASN A 7 15.69 4.72 0.64
N THR A 8 16.96 4.32 0.55
CA THR A 8 17.58 3.89 -0.71
C THR A 8 16.87 2.64 -1.27
N ALA A 9 16.52 1.68 -0.42
CA ALA A 9 15.75 0.50 -0.82
C ALA A 9 14.39 0.88 -1.40
N ILE A 10 13.67 1.78 -0.73
CA ILE A 10 12.34 2.26 -1.17
C ILE A 10 12.45 2.97 -2.52
N LEU A 11 13.43 3.85 -2.70
CA LEU A 11 13.62 4.57 -3.95
C LEU A 11 13.93 3.61 -5.11
N LEU A 12 14.87 2.68 -4.91
CA LEU A 12 15.24 1.70 -5.94
C LEU A 12 14.07 0.79 -6.31
N MET A 13 13.31 0.30 -5.33
CA MET A 13 12.13 -0.51 -5.60
C MET A 13 11.03 0.29 -6.31
N SER A 14 10.88 1.57 -5.99
CA SER A 14 9.90 2.44 -6.63
C SER A 14 10.27 2.74 -8.08
N ALA A 15 11.55 3.03 -8.34
CA ALA A 15 12.09 3.20 -9.69
C ALA A 15 11.96 1.91 -10.51
N LEU A 16 12.28 0.75 -9.91
CA LEU A 16 12.12 -0.55 -10.57
C LEU A 16 10.65 -0.81 -10.93
N ASN A 17 9.71 -0.60 -10.01
CA ASN A 17 8.28 -0.74 -10.29
C ASN A 17 7.85 0.18 -11.44
N LEU A 18 8.31 1.43 -11.46
CA LEU A 18 8.02 2.37 -12.54
C LEU A 18 8.56 1.87 -13.89
N CYS A 19 9.82 1.46 -13.94
CA CYS A 19 10.46 0.95 -15.15
C CYS A 19 9.78 -0.33 -15.66
N VAL A 20 9.51 -1.30 -14.78
CA VAL A 20 8.82 -2.55 -15.14
C VAL A 20 7.39 -2.25 -15.58
N GLY A 21 6.69 -1.32 -14.93
CA GLY A 21 5.35 -0.89 -15.32
C GLY A 21 5.32 -0.29 -16.72
N ILE A 22 6.23 0.63 -17.03
CA ILE A 22 6.36 1.24 -18.36
C ILE A 22 6.73 0.17 -19.41
N ALA A 23 7.73 -0.65 -19.13
CA ALA A 23 8.15 -1.72 -20.06
C ALA A 23 6.98 -2.67 -20.34
N THR A 24 6.29 -3.14 -19.29
CA THR A 24 5.13 -4.02 -19.44
C THR A 24 4.05 -3.34 -20.28
N PHE A 25 3.76 -2.06 -20.05
CA PHE A 25 2.79 -1.32 -20.86
C PHE A 25 3.17 -1.28 -22.35
N LEU A 26 4.46 -1.06 -22.66
CA LEU A 26 4.95 -1.02 -24.05
C LEU A 26 4.91 -2.39 -24.76
N PHE A 27 5.02 -3.48 -24.00
CA PHE A 27 4.99 -4.86 -24.52
C PHE A 27 3.62 -5.53 -24.42
N VAL A 28 2.63 -4.89 -23.80
CA VAL A 28 1.26 -5.39 -23.75
C VAL A 28 0.63 -5.27 -25.13
N GLU A 29 0.11 -6.38 -25.65
CA GLU A 29 -0.60 -6.40 -26.93
C GLU A 29 -1.77 -5.42 -26.94
N ASN A 30 -1.98 -4.77 -28.09
CA ASN A 30 -3.14 -3.90 -28.31
C ASN A 30 -4.43 -4.67 -27.97
N ASN A 31 -5.21 -4.11 -27.03
CA ASN A 31 -6.46 -4.65 -26.46
C ASN A 31 -6.35 -5.61 -25.26
N ASN A 32 -5.16 -5.96 -24.77
CA ASN A 32 -5.05 -6.75 -23.53
C ASN A 32 -5.29 -5.87 -22.28
N LYS A 33 -6.58 -5.71 -21.95
CA LYS A 33 -7.03 -4.92 -20.80
C LYS A 33 -6.42 -5.36 -19.48
N ILE A 34 -6.19 -6.66 -19.26
CA ILE A 34 -5.65 -7.17 -17.99
C ILE A 34 -4.20 -6.69 -17.82
N GLY A 35 -3.38 -6.88 -18.85
CA GLY A 35 -1.98 -6.43 -18.87
C GLY A 35 -1.85 -4.93 -18.62
N THR A 36 -2.72 -4.13 -19.25
CA THR A 36 -2.75 -2.67 -19.07
C THR A 36 -3.04 -2.25 -17.62
N HIS A 37 -3.96 -2.92 -16.93
CA HIS A 37 -4.27 -2.57 -15.53
C HIS A 37 -3.10 -2.89 -14.60
N TRP A 38 -2.45 -4.03 -14.80
CA TRP A 38 -1.30 -4.44 -14.01
C TRP A 38 -0.05 -3.61 -14.29
N SER A 39 0.14 -3.16 -15.53
CA SER A 39 1.21 -2.21 -15.84
C SER A 39 0.98 -0.87 -15.14
N PHE A 40 -0.26 -0.34 -15.17
CA PHE A 40 -0.58 0.90 -14.46
C PHE A 40 -0.46 0.76 -12.94
N THR A 41 -0.81 -0.39 -12.34
CA THR A 41 -0.52 -0.66 -10.92
C THR A 41 0.93 -0.34 -10.58
N LEU A 42 1.88 -0.89 -11.36
CA LEU A 42 3.31 -0.73 -11.10
C LEU A 42 3.76 0.72 -11.30
N VAL A 43 3.24 1.40 -12.32
CA VAL A 43 3.50 2.82 -12.58
C VAL A 43 3.03 3.68 -11.41
N PHE A 44 1.76 3.55 -11.00
CA PHE A 44 1.20 4.34 -9.91
C PHE A 44 1.88 4.06 -8.58
N PHE A 45 2.21 2.81 -8.30
CA PHE A 45 2.94 2.43 -7.08
C PHE A 45 4.38 3.00 -7.08
N GLY A 46 5.06 2.96 -8.23
CA GLY A 46 6.39 3.54 -8.41
C GLY A 46 6.40 5.06 -8.23
N ILE A 47 5.47 5.77 -8.88
CA ILE A 47 5.31 7.23 -8.71
C ILE A 47 5.04 7.56 -7.23
N ALA A 48 4.12 6.85 -6.59
CA ALA A 48 3.81 7.07 -5.18
C ALA A 48 5.04 6.94 -4.27
N GLY A 49 5.84 5.89 -4.47
CA GLY A 49 7.05 5.68 -3.68
C GLY A 49 8.11 6.76 -3.89
N ILE A 50 8.26 7.26 -5.13
CA ILE A 50 9.14 8.40 -5.43
C ILE A 50 8.65 9.67 -4.72
N LEU A 51 7.35 9.96 -4.77
CA LEU A 51 6.78 11.13 -4.08
C LEU A 51 6.96 11.04 -2.56
N ILE A 52 6.80 9.86 -1.97
CA ILE A 52 7.04 9.64 -0.53
C ILE A 52 8.51 9.80 -0.18
N PHE A 53 9.44 9.38 -1.05
CA PHE A 53 10.88 9.57 -0.84
C PHE A 53 11.24 11.06 -0.79
N PHE A 54 10.70 11.86 -1.71
CA PHE A 54 10.94 13.31 -1.76
C PHE A 54 10.04 14.13 -0.82
N ARG A 55 9.43 13.51 0.21
CA ARG A 55 8.43 14.17 1.07
C ARG A 55 8.92 15.42 1.80
N ASP A 56 10.21 15.50 2.08
CA ASP A 56 10.80 16.63 2.80
C ASP A 56 11.01 17.85 1.89
N PHE A 57 10.96 17.65 0.55
CA PHE A 57 11.11 18.69 -0.46
C PHE A 57 9.79 19.06 -1.15
N LEU A 58 8.72 18.31 -0.88
CA LEU A 58 7.42 18.46 -1.51
C LEU A 58 6.38 19.01 -0.54
N PRO A 59 5.36 19.73 -1.03
CA PRO A 59 4.23 20.11 -0.19
C PRO A 59 3.59 18.89 0.49
N PRO A 60 3.19 18.97 1.78
CA PRO A 60 2.64 17.83 2.51
C PRO A 60 1.43 17.17 1.84
N TRP A 61 0.61 17.95 1.11
CA TRP A 61 -0.53 17.40 0.38
C TRP A 61 -0.09 16.43 -0.72
N PHE A 62 1.02 16.73 -1.40
CA PHE A 62 1.49 15.97 -2.55
C PHE A 62 2.18 14.68 -2.11
N ALA A 63 3.08 14.79 -1.12
CA ALA A 63 3.86 13.64 -0.64
C ALA A 63 3.11 12.72 0.32
N ASN A 64 2.16 13.24 1.11
CA ASN A 64 1.43 12.43 2.09
C ASN A 64 0.05 12.02 1.58
N VAL A 65 -0.76 12.97 1.09
CA VAL A 65 -2.14 12.66 0.71
C VAL A 65 -2.18 12.06 -0.69
N PHE A 66 -1.72 12.80 -1.70
CA PHE A 66 -1.79 12.39 -3.09
C PHE A 66 -0.99 11.11 -3.35
N ALA A 67 0.26 11.01 -2.86
CA ALA A 67 1.05 9.79 -3.02
C ALA A 67 0.36 8.54 -2.43
N ASN A 68 -0.31 8.65 -1.27
CA ASN A 68 -1.02 7.51 -0.69
C ASN A 68 -2.37 7.24 -1.38
N MET A 69 -3.00 8.24 -1.99
CA MET A 69 -4.11 8.00 -2.92
C MET A 69 -3.64 7.22 -4.16
N LEU A 70 -2.45 7.52 -4.71
CA LEU A 70 -1.88 6.75 -5.83
C LEU A 70 -1.59 5.30 -5.45
N VAL A 71 -1.12 5.06 -4.22
CA VAL A 71 -1.07 3.71 -3.65
C VAL A 71 -2.45 3.07 -3.66
N GLY A 72 -3.49 3.76 -3.19
CA GLY A 72 -4.87 3.26 -3.21
C GLY A 72 -5.34 2.89 -4.62
N VAL A 73 -5.07 3.76 -5.60
CA VAL A 73 -5.35 3.52 -7.02
C VAL A 73 -4.61 2.29 -7.53
N SER A 74 -3.31 2.13 -7.21
CA SER A 74 -2.54 0.95 -7.62
C SER A 74 -3.16 -0.36 -7.13
N VAL A 75 -3.68 -0.37 -5.89
CA VAL A 75 -4.32 -1.53 -5.27
C VAL A 75 -5.66 -1.83 -5.94
N ALA A 76 -6.45 -0.78 -6.21
CA ALA A 76 -7.69 -0.89 -6.95
C ALA A 76 -7.46 -1.43 -8.37
N LEU A 77 -6.43 -0.97 -9.07
CA LEU A 77 -6.06 -1.46 -10.41
C LEU A 77 -5.60 -2.92 -10.39
N THR A 78 -4.83 -3.33 -9.38
CA THR A 78 -4.45 -4.74 -9.19
C THR A 78 -5.68 -5.60 -9.08
N HIS A 79 -6.59 -5.22 -8.19
CA HIS A 79 -7.82 -5.95 -7.94
C HIS A 79 -8.76 -5.93 -9.17
N ARG A 80 -8.89 -4.78 -9.84
CA ARG A 80 -9.64 -4.64 -11.11
C ARG A 80 -9.10 -5.59 -12.18
N GLY A 81 -7.78 -5.64 -12.35
CA GLY A 81 -7.12 -6.56 -13.27
C GLY A 81 -7.38 -8.02 -12.88
N THR A 82 -7.37 -8.37 -11.59
CA THR A 82 -7.76 -9.71 -11.12
C THR A 82 -9.21 -10.04 -11.42
N TRP A 83 -10.14 -9.09 -11.26
CA TRP A 83 -11.56 -9.28 -11.58
C TRP A 83 -11.80 -9.54 -13.06
N LEU A 84 -11.16 -8.73 -13.92
CA LEU A 84 -11.18 -8.93 -15.37
C LEU A 84 -10.57 -10.29 -15.75
N MET A 85 -9.49 -10.68 -15.08
CA MET A 85 -8.83 -11.97 -15.28
C MET A 85 -9.74 -13.16 -14.97
N VAL A 86 -10.55 -13.08 -13.91
CA VAL A 86 -11.53 -14.14 -13.58
C VAL A 86 -12.87 -13.99 -14.31
N GLY A 87 -12.98 -13.06 -15.26
CA GLY A 87 -14.19 -12.84 -16.06
C GLY A 87 -15.35 -12.19 -15.30
N LYS A 88 -15.09 -11.50 -14.19
CA LYS A 88 -16.11 -10.83 -13.40
C LYS A 88 -16.11 -9.31 -13.61
N PRO A 89 -17.28 -8.64 -13.57
CA PRO A 89 -17.35 -7.19 -13.70
C PRO A 89 -16.72 -6.49 -12.48
N PRO A 90 -15.77 -5.56 -12.68
CA PRO A 90 -15.14 -4.88 -11.56
C PRO A 90 -16.10 -3.88 -10.88
N PRO A 91 -16.14 -3.84 -9.53
CA PRO A 91 -16.94 -2.85 -8.79
C PRO A 91 -16.27 -1.46 -8.74
N ASP A 92 -16.28 -0.75 -9.87
CA ASP A 92 -15.56 0.53 -10.05
C ASP A 92 -15.99 1.63 -9.06
N LEU A 93 -17.27 1.71 -8.69
CA LEU A 93 -17.75 2.67 -7.69
C LEU A 93 -17.13 2.40 -6.31
N THR A 94 -17.03 1.13 -5.91
CA THR A 94 -16.39 0.73 -4.65
C THR A 94 -14.93 1.14 -4.63
N TYR A 95 -14.22 1.05 -5.76
CA TYR A 95 -12.83 1.48 -5.87
C TYR A 95 -12.68 2.99 -5.68
N LEU A 96 -13.53 3.77 -6.36
CA LEU A 96 -13.53 5.22 -6.22
C LEU A 96 -13.80 5.64 -4.77
N MET A 97 -14.86 5.09 -4.15
CA MET A 97 -15.20 5.39 -2.76
C MET A 97 -14.07 5.01 -1.81
N ALA A 98 -13.47 3.83 -1.99
CA ALA A 98 -12.35 3.38 -1.16
C ALA A 98 -11.14 4.33 -1.26
N VAL A 99 -10.76 4.77 -2.46
CA VAL A 99 -9.65 5.72 -2.66
C VAL A 99 -9.97 7.09 -2.06
N LEU A 100 -11.20 7.58 -2.20
CA LEU A 100 -11.62 8.85 -1.60
C LEU A 100 -11.61 8.80 -0.06
N ILE A 101 -12.10 7.70 0.53
CA ILE A 101 -12.04 7.48 1.98
C ILE A 101 -10.58 7.44 2.45
N LEU A 102 -9.71 6.73 1.72
CA LEU A 102 -8.28 6.71 2.03
C LEU A 102 -7.67 8.13 1.97
N GLY A 103 -8.02 8.92 0.95
CA GLY A 103 -7.61 10.31 0.82
C GLY A 103 -8.07 11.18 2.00
N ALA A 104 -9.33 11.04 2.43
CA ALA A 104 -9.89 11.76 3.57
C ALA A 104 -9.17 11.41 4.88
N VAL A 105 -8.90 10.11 5.11
CA VAL A 105 -8.12 9.64 6.26
C VAL A 105 -6.72 10.24 6.25
N PHE A 106 -6.03 10.22 5.10
CA PHE A 106 -4.71 10.81 4.98
C PHE A 106 -4.70 12.32 5.16
N TYR A 107 -5.73 13.02 4.66
CA TYR A 107 -5.89 14.46 4.87
C TYR A 107 -6.03 14.77 6.36
N GLN A 108 -6.94 14.07 7.06
CA GLN A 108 -7.18 14.23 8.50
C GLN A 108 -5.91 14.03 9.32
N PHE A 109 -5.17 12.93 9.08
CA PHE A 109 -3.94 12.62 9.83
C PHE A 109 -2.68 13.33 9.30
N THR A 110 -2.80 14.18 8.28
CA THR A 110 -1.72 15.07 7.82
C THR A 110 -1.90 16.49 8.34
N TYR A 111 -3.14 16.99 8.40
CA TYR A 111 -3.41 18.40 8.71
C TYR A 111 -4.08 18.64 10.06
N SER A 112 -5.10 17.86 10.40
CA SER A 112 -5.93 18.11 11.58
C SER A 112 -5.35 17.48 12.84
N THR A 113 -4.97 16.21 12.76
CA THR A 113 -4.42 15.44 13.89
C THR A 113 -3.18 14.67 13.41
N PRO A 114 -2.03 15.33 13.23
CA PRO A 114 -0.85 14.74 12.62
C PRO A 114 -0.40 13.47 13.34
N ASN A 115 -0.51 12.32 12.66
CA ASN A 115 -0.05 11.06 13.21
C ASN A 115 0.48 10.14 12.11
N ILE A 116 1.77 9.79 12.17
CA ILE A 116 2.42 8.94 11.17
C ILE A 116 1.98 7.48 11.35
N ALA A 117 1.85 7.01 12.59
CA ALA A 117 1.49 5.63 12.86
C ALA A 117 0.09 5.30 12.30
N PHE A 118 -0.90 6.16 12.55
CA PHE A 118 -2.24 5.99 11.99
C PHE A 118 -2.26 6.01 10.46
N ARG A 119 -1.46 6.86 9.81
CA ARG A 119 -1.34 6.87 8.34
C ARG A 119 -0.78 5.55 7.80
N ILE A 120 0.26 5.02 8.45
CA ILE A 120 0.87 3.74 8.07
C ILE A 120 -0.11 2.57 8.30
N SER A 121 -0.82 2.55 9.43
CA SER A 121 -1.81 1.52 9.72
C SER A 121 -3.00 1.60 8.77
N ALA A 122 -3.50 2.81 8.47
CA ALA A 122 -4.61 3.03 7.54
C ALA A 122 -4.30 2.47 6.14
N VAL A 123 -3.15 2.84 5.55
CA VAL A 123 -2.78 2.32 4.22
C VAL A 123 -2.49 0.82 4.23
N SER A 124 -2.01 0.26 5.34
CA SER A 124 -1.75 -1.17 5.46
C SER A 124 -3.07 -1.96 5.52
N LEU A 125 -3.98 -1.56 6.39
CA LEU A 125 -5.30 -2.19 6.54
C LEU A 125 -6.18 -1.99 5.30
N PHE A 126 -6.04 -0.87 4.61
CA PHE A 126 -6.73 -0.61 3.34
C PHE A 126 -6.44 -1.69 2.29
N ARG A 127 -5.19 -2.19 2.20
CA ARG A 127 -4.77 -3.16 1.16
C ARG A 127 -5.33 -4.57 1.40
N VAL A 128 -5.47 -4.96 2.67
CA VAL A 128 -5.87 -6.32 3.08
C VAL A 128 -7.16 -6.80 2.43
N PRO A 129 -8.30 -6.08 2.48
CA PRO A 129 -9.56 -6.59 1.92
C PRO A 129 -9.47 -6.79 0.40
N PHE A 130 -8.75 -5.93 -0.33
CA PHE A 130 -8.53 -6.11 -1.76
C PHE A 130 -7.72 -7.36 -2.08
N PHE A 131 -6.67 -7.63 -1.29
CA PHE A 131 -5.84 -8.81 -1.51
C PHE A 131 -6.57 -10.09 -1.15
N VAL A 132 -7.30 -10.09 -0.03
CA VAL A 132 -8.15 -11.22 0.37
C VAL A 132 -9.22 -11.51 -0.70
N SER A 133 -9.90 -10.47 -1.19
CA SER A 133 -10.91 -10.60 -2.25
C SER A 133 -10.29 -11.13 -3.57
N ALA A 134 -9.11 -10.63 -3.95
CA ALA A 134 -8.37 -11.15 -5.11
C ALA A 134 -8.01 -12.64 -4.96
N ILE A 135 -7.52 -13.05 -3.77
CA ILE A 135 -7.20 -14.46 -3.48
C ILE A 135 -8.46 -15.32 -3.60
N LEU A 136 -9.59 -14.88 -3.02
CA LEU A 136 -10.86 -15.62 -3.09
C LEU A 136 -11.34 -15.73 -4.54
N ALA A 137 -11.28 -14.65 -5.32
CA ALA A 137 -11.66 -14.64 -6.73
C ALA A 137 -10.82 -15.63 -7.55
N LEU A 138 -9.49 -15.63 -7.36
CA LEU A 138 -8.58 -16.54 -8.07
C LEU A 138 -8.77 -18.01 -7.67
N ARG A 139 -9.03 -18.31 -6.39
CA ARG A 139 -9.23 -19.70 -5.91
C ARG A 139 -10.52 -20.33 -6.43
N HIS A 140 -11.57 -19.53 -6.62
CA HIS A 140 -12.89 -20.01 -7.03
C HIS A 140 -13.12 -19.94 -8.54
N SER A 141 -12.13 -19.54 -9.35
CA SER A 141 -12.24 -19.52 -10.80
C SER A 141 -11.72 -20.83 -11.42
N PRO A 142 -12.58 -21.71 -11.94
CA PRO A 142 -12.18 -23.01 -12.47
C PRO A 142 -11.26 -22.90 -13.70
N SER A 143 -11.50 -21.92 -14.57
CA SER A 143 -10.70 -21.66 -15.76
C SER A 143 -9.25 -21.24 -15.45
N PHE A 144 -9.01 -20.70 -14.25
CA PHE A 144 -7.71 -20.15 -13.86
C PHE A 144 -6.86 -21.06 -12.99
N ARG A 145 -7.43 -22.16 -12.49
CA ARG A 145 -6.70 -23.16 -11.69
C ARG A 145 -5.61 -23.86 -12.52
N GLN A 146 -5.74 -23.83 -13.85
CA GLN A 146 -4.86 -24.50 -14.80
C GLN A 146 -3.78 -23.58 -15.40
N LEU A 147 -3.87 -22.26 -15.20
CA LEU A 147 -2.88 -21.31 -15.71
C LEU A 147 -1.57 -21.38 -14.92
N ARG A 148 -0.45 -21.46 -15.66
CA ARG A 148 0.90 -21.53 -15.09
C ARG A 148 1.17 -20.22 -14.34
N GLY A 149 1.40 -20.29 -13.04
CA GLY A 149 1.70 -19.13 -12.19
C GLY A 149 0.58 -18.68 -11.23
N THR A 150 -0.66 -19.17 -11.36
CA THR A 150 -1.76 -18.79 -10.45
C THR A 150 -1.43 -19.09 -8.98
N LYS A 151 -0.79 -20.23 -8.69
CA LYS A 151 -0.35 -20.58 -7.33
C LYS A 151 0.69 -19.59 -6.79
N ALA A 152 1.65 -19.18 -7.63
CA ALA A 152 2.67 -18.21 -7.24
C ALA A 152 2.05 -16.84 -6.95
N LEU A 153 1.11 -16.39 -7.79
CA LEU A 153 0.37 -15.14 -7.55
C LEU A 153 -0.43 -15.19 -6.25
N ILE A 154 -1.14 -16.28 -5.96
CA ILE A 154 -1.86 -16.46 -4.69
C ILE A 154 -0.88 -16.40 -3.51
N CYS A 155 0.27 -17.06 -3.59
CA CYS A 155 1.31 -16.99 -2.55
C CYS A 155 1.82 -15.56 -2.35
N LEU A 156 2.09 -14.81 -3.42
CA LEU A 156 2.52 -13.42 -3.34
C LEU A 156 1.47 -12.52 -2.68
N LEU A 157 0.19 -12.70 -3.03
CA LEU A 157 -0.90 -11.96 -2.40
C LEU A 157 -1.04 -12.32 -0.91
N LEU A 158 -0.89 -13.59 -0.55
CA LEU A 158 -0.92 -14.04 0.85
C LEU A 158 0.24 -13.46 1.66
N ILE A 159 1.47 -13.49 1.11
CA ILE A 159 2.63 -12.83 1.73
C ILE A 159 2.33 -11.34 1.92
N GLY A 160 1.73 -10.69 0.93
CA GLY A 160 1.29 -9.30 1.03
C GLY A 160 0.29 -9.08 2.17
N VAL A 161 -0.74 -9.92 2.30
CA VAL A 161 -1.72 -9.84 3.41
C VAL A 161 -1.02 -9.96 4.75
N CYS A 162 -0.19 -10.99 4.94
CA CYS A 162 0.55 -11.19 6.19
C CYS A 162 1.45 -10.01 6.52
N TRP A 163 2.16 -9.49 5.52
CA TRP A 163 3.04 -8.33 5.67
C TRP A 163 2.27 -7.07 6.07
N TYR A 164 1.15 -6.74 5.42
CA TYR A 164 0.40 -5.53 5.75
C TYR A 164 -0.34 -5.64 7.08
N LEU A 165 -0.82 -6.82 7.46
CA LEU A 165 -1.35 -7.04 8.80
C LEU A 165 -0.27 -6.85 9.86
N LEU A 166 0.90 -7.48 9.68
CA LEU A 166 2.03 -7.35 10.59
C LEU A 166 2.49 -5.89 10.71
N ARG A 167 2.69 -5.22 9.58
CA ARG A 167 3.10 -3.81 9.54
C ARG A 167 2.08 -2.89 10.20
N GLY A 168 0.79 -3.07 9.91
CA GLY A 168 -0.29 -2.29 10.50
C GLY A 168 -0.37 -2.48 12.03
N PHE A 169 -0.25 -3.73 12.49
CA PHE A 169 -0.29 -4.09 13.91
C PHE A 169 0.91 -3.54 14.67
N ILE A 170 2.15 -3.82 14.22
CA ILE A 170 3.37 -3.35 14.88
C ILE A 170 3.36 -1.82 15.02
N THR A 171 2.97 -1.12 13.95
CA THR A 171 2.94 0.34 13.95
C THR A 171 1.92 0.88 14.94
N PHE A 172 0.74 0.27 15.01
CA PHE A 172 -0.31 0.66 15.95
C PHE A 172 0.09 0.40 17.41
N SER A 173 0.59 -0.80 17.71
CA SER A 173 1.04 -1.16 19.06
C SER A 173 2.21 -0.31 19.55
N SER A 174 3.12 0.08 18.67
CA SER A 174 4.23 0.97 19.04
C SER A 174 3.77 2.37 19.45
N GLU A 175 2.70 2.87 18.83
CA GLU A 175 2.13 4.17 19.15
C GLU A 175 1.39 4.13 20.49
N GLU A 176 0.58 3.09 20.75
CA GLU A 176 -0.11 2.93 22.03
C GLU A 176 0.87 2.80 23.20
N MET A 177 1.94 2.02 23.03
CA MET A 177 3.00 1.91 24.02
C MET A 177 3.68 3.27 24.26
N ALA A 178 3.97 4.04 23.20
CA ALA A 178 4.55 5.37 23.34
C ALA A 178 3.62 6.35 24.07
N VAL A 179 2.30 6.27 23.87
CA VAL A 179 1.31 7.06 24.61
C VAL A 179 1.28 6.66 26.08
N LEU A 180 1.23 5.35 26.38
CA LEU A 180 1.25 4.82 27.76
C LEU A 180 2.49 5.27 28.54
N PHE A 181 3.68 5.28 27.92
CA PHE A 181 4.89 5.79 28.55
C PHE A 181 4.88 7.31 28.78
N ARG A 182 4.13 8.08 27.97
CA ARG A 182 3.97 9.53 28.17
C ARG A 182 2.90 9.87 29.22
N THR A 183 1.87 9.04 29.37
CA THR A 183 0.73 9.29 30.27
C THR A 183 0.76 8.49 31.56
N GLY A 184 1.69 7.55 31.71
CA GLY A 184 1.96 6.87 32.97
C GLY A 184 2.34 7.89 34.05
N PRO A 185 2.08 7.60 35.34
CA PRO A 185 2.40 8.53 36.42
C PRO A 185 3.89 8.89 36.31
N MET A 186 4.17 10.20 36.17
CA MET A 186 5.52 10.75 36.37
C MET A 186 6.13 10.04 37.59
N GLN A 187 7.37 9.58 37.47
CA GLN A 187 8.18 9.23 38.62
C GLN A 187 8.21 10.44 39.56
N SER A 188 7.29 10.47 40.52
CA SER A 188 7.28 11.41 41.61
C SER A 188 8.39 11.00 42.56
N GLY A 189 9.55 11.62 42.41
CA GLY A 189 10.52 11.79 43.48
C GLY A 189 11.46 10.62 43.75
N ALA A 190 12.69 10.76 43.25
CA ALA A 190 13.86 10.46 44.08
C ALA A 190 14.77 11.69 44.04
N ARG A 191 14.79 12.38 45.18
CA ARG A 191 15.64 13.52 45.55
C ARG A 191 17.09 13.33 45.07
N GLN A 192 17.63 14.31 44.35
CA GLN A 192 19.01 14.72 44.61
C GLN A 192 18.94 15.83 45.67
N ARG A 193 19.10 15.41 46.93
CA ARG A 193 19.48 16.28 48.03
C ARG A 193 20.98 16.14 48.19
N PHE A 194 21.66 17.30 48.12
CA PHE A 194 23.07 17.58 48.41
C PHE A 194 24.10 16.99 47.45
#